data_AF-A0A9R0HRQ7-F1
#
_entry.id   AF-A0A9R0HRQ7-F1
#
_cell.length_a   1.000
_cell.length_b   1.000
_cell.length_c   1.000
_cell.angle_alpha   90.00
_cell.angle_beta   90.00
_cell.angle_gamma   90.00
#
_symmetry.space_group_name_H-M   'P 1'
#
loop_
_entity.id
_entity.type
_entity.pdbx_description
1 polymer ?
#
loop_
_entity_poly.entity_id
_entity_poly.type
_entity_poly.pdbx_seq_one_letter_code
_entity_poly.pdbx_strand_id
1 'polypeptide(L)'
;MVAELFWLGIQEAFLSNREVLWKDLKALNTQDAWILCGDFNCVMSTDERVGNAEIMDICDCMHFCSMEDIKSVGNFYTWNNKQHGAARVFSKIDRIMANPKWLGVYSSAEGYRGEKPFKYFTMWKTAPHFLTLIQEQWSGTVQRSKMFGVVHKLKKVKLVLKELNRKGFSDVQAADLQAYHDMIAAQTSMHLDPADQSLADAEISAVQNYKNKHQAYLEFLKQKAKASWIRDGDENTSLFHQSIKARNNHNQVYSIHGMDGIWRDNPADISQAFLDYYTTLLGNTHTNRRYVLSHIVQAGPLITDARRDILNAPYTADEVKKALFSIPGRKAPGPHYYKNGQRDL
;
A
#
# COMPACT_ATOMS: atom_id res chain seq x y z
N MET A 1 -0.27 13.27 25.45
CA MET A 1 -0.81 14.37 24.62
C MET A 1 -1.46 13.73 23.41
N VAL A 2 -2.78 13.56 23.46
CA VAL A 2 -3.57 13.16 22.30
C VAL A 2 -3.54 14.38 21.39
N ALA A 3 -2.87 14.29 20.24
CA ALA A 3 -3.00 15.33 19.23
C ALA A 3 -4.48 15.35 18.83
N GLU A 4 -5.20 16.41 19.18
CA GLU A 4 -6.54 16.66 18.65
C GLU A 4 -6.41 16.80 17.13
N LEU A 5 -6.58 15.68 16.44
CA LEU A 5 -6.68 15.62 14.99
C LEU A 5 -8.01 16.28 14.63
N PHE A 6 -7.98 17.58 14.38
CA PHE A 6 -9.12 18.28 13.80
C PHE A 6 -9.33 17.76 12.37
N TRP A 7 -10.38 16.96 12.21
CA TRP A 7 -10.80 16.41 10.93
C TRP A 7 -11.94 17.27 10.38
N LEU A 8 -11.67 18.00 9.31
CA LEU A 8 -12.68 18.75 8.57
C LEU A 8 -12.86 18.12 7.19
N GLY A 9 -13.99 17.41 7.03
CA GLY A 9 -14.48 16.95 5.74
C GLY A 9 -15.23 18.07 5.05
N ILE A 10 -14.65 18.65 4.00
CA ILE A 10 -15.29 19.71 3.21
C ILE A 10 -16.01 19.07 2.02
N GLN A 11 -17.28 19.41 1.85
CA GLN A 11 -18.08 19.04 0.68
C GLN A 11 -18.90 20.26 0.25
N GLU A 12 -18.25 21.22 -0.41
CA GLU A 12 -18.93 22.45 -0.86
C GLU A 12 -19.20 22.44 -2.37
N ALA A 13 -20.47 22.26 -2.71
CA ALA A 13 -20.94 22.21 -4.10
C ALA A 13 -21.26 23.60 -4.71
N PHE A 14 -21.43 24.64 -3.90
CA PHE A 14 -21.93 25.95 -4.36
C PHE A 14 -20.90 27.07 -4.18
N LEU A 15 -20.69 27.88 -5.22
CA LEU A 15 -19.77 29.03 -5.21
C LEU A 15 -20.09 30.06 -4.11
N SER A 16 -21.36 30.20 -3.73
CA SER A 16 -21.84 31.22 -2.79
C SER A 16 -21.39 31.04 -1.33
N ASN A 17 -20.92 29.85 -0.95
CA ASN A 17 -20.55 29.56 0.45
C ASN A 17 -19.03 29.49 0.68
N ARG A 18 -18.23 29.56 -0.39
CA ARG A 18 -16.78 29.42 -0.32
C ARG A 18 -16.11 30.53 0.47
N GLU A 19 -16.57 31.77 0.33
CA GLU A 19 -16.04 32.90 1.09
C GLU A 19 -16.19 32.71 2.60
N VAL A 20 -17.33 32.15 3.04
CA VAL A 20 -17.60 31.83 4.44
C VAL A 20 -16.67 30.72 4.90
N LEU A 21 -16.55 29.64 4.12
CA LEU A 21 -15.63 28.55 4.40
C LEU A 21 -14.18 29.04 4.55
N TRP A 22 -13.70 29.91 3.66
CA TRP A 22 -12.34 30.46 3.74
C TRP A 22 -12.16 31.32 4.99
N LYS A 23 -13.17 32.10 5.35
CA LYS A 23 -13.16 32.90 6.57
C LYS A 23 -13.10 32.01 7.82
N ASP A 24 -13.87 30.94 7.85
CA ASP A 24 -13.90 29.98 8.96
C ASP A 24 -12.58 29.22 9.07
N LEU A 25 -11.99 28.76 7.96
CA LEU A 25 -10.68 28.13 7.96
C LEU A 25 -9.57 29.09 8.42
N LYS A 26 -9.62 30.37 8.03
CA LYS A 26 -8.69 31.39 8.53
C LYS A 26 -8.87 31.65 10.02
N ALA A 27 -10.09 31.59 10.53
CA ALA A 27 -10.38 31.73 11.96
C ALA A 27 -9.92 30.51 12.78
N LEU A 28 -10.01 29.32 12.19
CA LEU A 28 -9.55 28.07 12.80
C LEU A 28 -8.04 27.89 12.80
N ASN A 29 -7.30 28.69 12.03
CA ASN A 29 -5.85 28.58 11.79
C ASN A 29 -5.04 28.35 13.09
N THR A 30 -4.85 27.09 13.44
CA THR A 30 -4.26 26.67 14.71
C THR A 30 -2.76 26.48 14.57
N GLN A 31 -2.05 26.77 15.66
CA GLN A 31 -0.62 26.47 15.78
C GLN A 31 -0.36 25.00 16.16
N ASP A 32 -1.42 24.20 16.37
CA ASP A 32 -1.35 22.77 16.58
C ASP A 32 -1.35 21.96 15.28
N ALA A 33 -1.03 20.66 15.39
CA ALA A 33 -0.98 19.79 14.22
C ALA A 33 -2.40 19.55 13.70
N TRP A 34 -2.73 20.06 12.52
CA TRP A 34 -4.04 19.90 11.88
C TRP A 34 -3.93 19.56 10.40
N ILE A 35 -5.00 18.95 9.88
CA ILE A 35 -5.10 18.43 8.52
C ILE A 35 -6.48 18.79 7.95
N LEU A 36 -6.53 19.19 6.68
CA LEU A 36 -7.76 19.42 5.94
C LEU A 36 -7.87 18.39 4.83
N CYS A 37 -9.01 17.75 4.68
CA CYS A 37 -9.21 16.81 3.59
C CYS A 37 -10.65 16.83 3.07
N GLY A 38 -10.82 16.84 1.77
CA GLY A 38 -12.15 16.85 1.19
C GLY A 38 -12.18 17.34 -0.23
N ASP A 39 -13.39 17.51 -0.72
CA ASP A 39 -13.68 18.11 -2.01
C ASP A 39 -13.81 19.62 -1.84
N PHE A 40 -12.77 20.35 -2.25
CA PHE A 40 -12.75 21.80 -2.22
C PHE A 40 -13.41 22.40 -3.45
N ASN A 41 -13.64 21.59 -4.49
CA ASN A 41 -14.23 22.01 -5.76
C ASN A 41 -13.46 23.21 -6.41
N CYS A 42 -12.17 23.36 -6.08
CA CYS A 42 -11.27 24.45 -6.48
C CYS A 42 -9.93 23.93 -6.98
N VAL A 43 -9.34 24.63 -7.96
CA VAL A 43 -7.98 24.39 -8.48
C VAL A 43 -7.03 25.49 -7.97
N MET A 44 -5.79 25.13 -7.64
CA MET A 44 -4.77 26.06 -7.14
C MET A 44 -3.84 26.56 -8.26
N SER A 45 -3.67 25.77 -9.31
CA SER A 45 -2.88 26.11 -10.50
C SER A 45 -3.65 25.77 -11.78
N THR A 46 -3.32 26.43 -12.88
CA THR A 46 -3.80 26.08 -14.23
C THR A 46 -3.48 24.63 -14.60
N ASP A 47 -2.34 24.12 -14.16
CA ASP A 47 -1.87 22.76 -14.51
C ASP A 47 -2.71 21.65 -13.86
N GLU A 48 -3.51 22.03 -12.86
CA GLU A 48 -4.42 21.15 -12.14
C GLU A 48 -5.77 20.98 -12.85
N ARG A 49 -5.94 21.57 -14.05
CA ARG A 49 -7.14 21.44 -14.88
C ARG A 49 -6.81 21.26 -16.36
N VAL A 50 -7.54 20.34 -17.00
CA VAL A 50 -7.57 20.21 -18.46
C VAL A 50 -8.92 20.74 -18.94
N GLY A 51 -8.90 21.72 -19.85
CA GLY A 51 -10.09 22.47 -20.30
C GLY A 51 -10.02 23.96 -19.91
N ASN A 52 -11.14 24.70 -20.04
CA ASN A 52 -11.18 26.12 -19.64
C ASN A 52 -10.88 26.27 -18.15
N ALA A 53 -9.87 27.10 -17.84
CA ALA A 53 -9.40 27.35 -16.50
C ALA A 53 -10.07 28.61 -15.92
N GLU A 54 -10.86 28.42 -14.87
CA GLU A 54 -11.12 29.46 -13.89
C GLU A 54 -10.28 29.09 -12.66
N ILE A 55 -9.20 29.85 -12.44
CA ILE A 55 -8.41 29.79 -11.20
C ILE A 55 -9.10 30.75 -10.24
N MET A 56 -9.50 30.35 -9.03
CA MET A 56 -9.84 31.33 -7.98
C MET A 56 -9.97 30.77 -6.55
N ASP A 57 -9.67 31.70 -5.62
CA ASP A 57 -9.91 31.86 -4.18
C ASP A 57 -9.23 30.97 -3.13
N ILE A 58 -8.90 29.73 -3.41
CA ILE A 58 -8.37 28.85 -2.35
C ILE A 58 -6.92 29.19 -1.96
N CYS A 59 -6.10 29.67 -2.90
CA CYS A 59 -4.67 29.88 -2.68
C CYS A 59 -4.38 30.82 -1.51
N ASP A 60 -5.02 31.99 -1.47
CA ASP A 60 -4.76 32.97 -0.41
C ASP A 60 -5.16 32.45 0.97
N CYS A 61 -6.24 31.67 1.04
CA CYS A 61 -6.63 31.01 2.28
C CYS A 61 -5.59 30.00 2.73
N MET A 62 -5.10 29.15 1.82
CA MET A 62 -4.13 28.11 2.18
C MET A 62 -2.76 28.68 2.52
N HIS A 63 -2.31 29.73 1.82
CA HIS A 63 -1.08 30.46 2.20
C HIS A 63 -1.22 31.11 3.59
N PHE A 64 -2.35 31.75 3.89
CA PHE A 64 -2.59 32.33 5.22
C PHE A 64 -2.56 31.27 6.33
N CYS A 65 -3.16 30.11 6.07
CA CYS A 65 -3.18 28.99 7.02
C CYS A 65 -1.90 28.14 7.02
N SER A 66 -0.89 28.50 6.20
CA SER A 66 0.33 27.70 5.99
C SER A 66 0.04 26.24 5.67
N MET A 67 -0.97 26.00 4.84
CA MET A 67 -1.42 24.66 4.47
C MET A 67 -0.74 24.23 3.18
N GLU A 68 -0.12 23.06 3.22
CA GLU A 68 0.55 22.46 2.06
C GLU A 68 -0.14 21.17 1.64
N ASP A 69 -0.24 20.94 0.33
CA ASP A 69 -0.74 19.67 -0.21
C ASP A 69 0.17 18.52 0.25
N ILE A 70 -0.41 17.53 0.94
CA ILE A 70 0.30 16.30 1.29
C ILE A 70 0.60 15.55 -0.01
N LYS A 71 1.84 15.05 -0.13
CA LYS A 71 2.26 14.23 -1.27
C LYS A 71 1.24 13.12 -1.51
N SER A 72 0.70 13.03 -2.71
CA SER A 72 -0.27 12.00 -3.07
C SER A 72 0.25 11.06 -4.15
N VAL A 73 -0.10 9.78 -4.04
CA VAL A 73 0.32 8.71 -4.96
C VAL A 73 -0.91 8.14 -5.66
N GLY A 74 -0.85 8.01 -6.99
CA GLY A 74 -1.93 7.48 -7.81
C GLY A 74 -2.43 8.50 -8.84
N ASN A 75 -3.75 8.62 -8.99
CA ASN A 75 -4.34 9.53 -9.99
C ASN A 75 -4.14 11.00 -9.57
N PHE A 76 -3.56 11.81 -10.46
CA PHE A 76 -3.35 13.25 -10.24
C PHE A 76 -4.66 14.04 -10.26
N TYR A 77 -5.49 13.83 -11.28
CA TYR A 77 -6.84 14.39 -11.36
C TYR A 77 -7.81 13.57 -10.52
N THR A 78 -8.65 14.25 -9.76
CA THR A 78 -9.59 13.62 -8.82
C THR A 78 -11.02 13.60 -9.37
N TRP A 79 -11.30 14.45 -10.35
CA TRP A 79 -12.59 14.53 -11.03
C TRP A 79 -12.43 14.59 -12.56
N ASN A 80 -13.40 14.01 -13.28
CA ASN A 80 -13.55 14.22 -14.72
C ASN A 80 -15.04 14.22 -15.11
N ASN A 81 -15.37 14.97 -16.15
CA ASN A 81 -16.76 15.10 -16.62
C ASN A 81 -17.26 13.93 -17.49
N LYS A 82 -16.44 12.88 -17.68
CA LYS A 82 -16.71 11.72 -18.54
C LYS A 82 -17.01 12.01 -20.03
N GLN A 83 -16.91 13.26 -20.50
CA GLN A 83 -17.15 13.64 -21.90
C GLN A 83 -15.92 13.47 -22.80
N HIS A 84 -16.09 13.36 -24.12
CA HIS A 84 -14.97 13.09 -25.05
C HIS A 84 -14.50 14.34 -25.81
N GLY A 85 -13.30 14.26 -26.41
CA GLY A 85 -12.75 15.30 -27.29
C GLY A 85 -12.48 16.62 -26.57
N ALA A 86 -12.69 17.74 -27.26
CA ALA A 86 -12.49 19.09 -26.71
C ALA A 86 -13.41 19.42 -25.51
N ALA A 87 -14.47 18.64 -25.30
CA ALA A 87 -15.35 18.77 -24.15
C ALA A 87 -14.85 18.01 -22.90
N ARG A 88 -13.79 17.21 -23.00
CA ARG A 88 -13.23 16.48 -21.86
C ARG A 88 -12.60 17.46 -20.87
N VAL A 89 -13.07 17.41 -19.63
CA VAL A 89 -12.51 18.18 -18.51
C VAL A 89 -11.97 17.24 -17.44
N PHE A 90 -10.75 17.51 -16.98
CA PHE A 90 -10.14 16.88 -15.81
C PHE A 90 -9.80 17.96 -14.78
N SER A 91 -9.97 17.67 -13.48
CA SER A 91 -9.60 18.62 -12.43
C SER A 91 -9.12 17.91 -11.16
N LYS A 92 -8.17 18.53 -10.46
CA LYS A 92 -7.77 18.16 -9.10
C LYS A 92 -8.50 19.06 -8.11
N ILE A 93 -9.56 18.52 -7.51
CA ILE A 93 -10.45 19.26 -6.58
C ILE A 93 -10.53 18.63 -5.18
N ASP A 94 -10.23 17.34 -5.08
CA ASP A 94 -10.11 16.64 -3.80
C ASP A 94 -8.69 16.80 -3.27
N ARG A 95 -8.53 17.33 -2.06
CA ARG A 95 -7.20 17.63 -1.49
C ARG A 95 -7.06 17.08 -0.10
N ILE A 96 -5.81 16.85 0.27
CA ILE A 96 -5.39 16.51 1.63
C ILE A 96 -4.24 17.45 1.92
N MET A 97 -4.46 18.41 2.81
CA MET A 97 -3.49 19.45 3.14
C MET A 97 -3.16 19.41 4.62
N ALA A 98 -1.93 19.73 4.98
CA ALA A 98 -1.48 19.76 6.36
C ALA A 98 -0.58 20.97 6.62
N ASN A 99 -0.55 21.45 7.86
CA ASN A 99 0.41 22.47 8.27
C ASN A 99 1.80 21.87 8.59
N PRO A 100 2.86 22.69 8.70
CA PRO A 100 4.21 22.22 8.96
C PRO A 100 4.35 21.39 10.24
N LYS A 101 3.57 21.69 11.29
CA LYS A 101 3.61 20.93 12.55
C LYS A 101 3.11 19.51 12.36
N TRP A 102 2.01 19.32 11.63
CA TRP A 102 1.52 17.99 11.27
C TRP A 102 2.51 17.25 10.36
N LEU A 103 3.07 17.93 9.35
CA LEU A 103 4.10 17.36 8.47
C LEU A 103 5.39 16.98 9.23
N GLY A 104 5.77 17.71 10.28
CA GLY A 104 6.90 17.35 11.13
C GLY A 104 6.69 16.04 11.90
N VAL A 105 5.48 15.85 12.46
CA VAL A 105 5.09 14.62 13.16
C VAL A 105 4.96 13.46 12.17
N TYR A 106 4.25 13.68 11.07
CA TYR A 106 3.89 12.68 10.08
C TYR A 106 4.61 12.86 8.73
N SER A 107 5.92 13.07 8.77
CA SER A 107 6.72 13.44 7.59
C SER A 107 6.78 12.39 6.46
N SER A 108 6.23 11.19 6.69
CA SER A 108 6.13 10.12 5.69
C SER A 108 4.68 9.82 5.30
N ALA A 109 3.73 10.69 5.66
CA ALA A 109 2.34 10.52 5.25
C ALA A 109 2.18 10.80 3.76
N GLU A 110 1.42 9.94 3.08
CA GLU A 110 1.11 10.09 1.67
C GLU A 110 -0.39 9.90 1.46
N GLY A 111 -1.01 10.80 0.69
CA GLY A 111 -2.39 10.66 0.25
C GLY A 111 -2.50 9.62 -0.86
N TYR A 112 -3.06 8.45 -0.61
CA TYR A 112 -3.18 7.43 -1.66
C TYR A 112 -4.48 7.59 -2.46
N ARG A 113 -4.39 7.91 -3.76
CA ARG A 113 -5.53 8.09 -4.68
C ARG A 113 -5.55 7.01 -5.76
N GLY A 114 -6.09 5.84 -5.43
CA GLY A 114 -6.23 4.72 -6.37
C GLY A 114 -6.49 3.38 -5.68
N GLU A 115 -6.44 2.29 -6.44
CA GLU A 115 -6.51 0.94 -5.86
C GLU A 115 -5.21 0.60 -5.13
N LYS A 116 -5.25 0.53 -3.79
CA LYS A 116 -4.07 0.14 -2.99
C LYS A 116 -3.54 -1.22 -3.49
N PRO A 117 -2.23 -1.34 -3.77
CA PRO A 117 -1.64 -2.60 -4.19
C PRO A 117 -1.84 -3.62 -3.08
N PHE A 118 -2.26 -4.83 -3.46
CA PHE A 118 -2.47 -5.89 -2.49
C PHE A 118 -1.13 -6.28 -1.86
N LYS A 119 -1.09 -6.25 -0.53
CA LYS A 119 0.03 -6.71 0.28
C LYS A 119 -0.51 -7.77 1.23
N TYR A 120 0.14 -8.93 1.25
CA TYR A 120 -0.16 -9.95 2.23
C TYR A 120 0.37 -9.52 3.60
N PHE A 121 -0.43 -9.63 4.65
CA PHE A 121 0.04 -9.43 6.03
C PHE A 121 0.04 -10.75 6.79
N THR A 122 1.13 -11.02 7.50
CA THR A 122 1.37 -12.27 8.24
C THR A 122 0.35 -12.48 9.35
N MET A 123 -0.09 -11.37 9.96
CA MET A 123 -1.13 -11.34 10.99
C MET A 123 -2.42 -12.03 10.57
N TRP A 124 -2.73 -12.13 9.27
CA TRP A 124 -3.95 -12.81 8.83
C TRP A 124 -3.95 -14.31 9.17
N LYS A 125 -2.80 -14.91 9.44
CA LYS A 125 -2.70 -16.31 9.89
C LYS A 125 -3.32 -16.53 11.27
N THR A 126 -3.43 -15.50 12.09
CA THR A 126 -4.06 -15.58 13.42
C THR A 126 -5.58 -15.55 13.34
N ALA A 127 -6.16 -15.28 12.15
CA ALA A 127 -7.59 -15.29 11.97
C ALA A 127 -8.18 -16.70 12.13
N PRO A 128 -9.33 -16.85 12.81
CA PRO A 128 -10.08 -18.10 12.81
C PRO A 128 -10.37 -18.55 11.38
N HIS A 129 -10.26 -19.84 11.11
CA HIS A 129 -10.53 -20.45 9.81
C HIS A 129 -9.65 -19.97 8.64
N PHE A 130 -8.52 -19.29 8.89
CA PHE A 130 -7.62 -18.85 7.81
C PHE A 130 -7.26 -19.98 6.85
N LEU A 131 -6.81 -21.12 7.38
CA LEU A 131 -6.41 -22.27 6.54
C LEU A 131 -7.59 -22.84 5.75
N THR A 132 -8.75 -22.97 6.38
CA THR A 132 -9.98 -23.45 5.74
C THR A 132 -10.38 -22.56 4.56
N LEU A 133 -10.38 -21.24 4.76
CA LEU A 133 -10.68 -20.26 3.71
C LEU A 133 -9.72 -20.36 2.52
N ILE A 134 -8.42 -20.54 2.79
CA ILE A 134 -7.43 -20.71 1.72
C ILE A 134 -7.65 -22.03 0.98
N GLN A 135 -7.89 -23.12 1.71
CA GLN A 135 -8.07 -24.45 1.14
C GLN A 135 -9.31 -24.51 0.24
N GLU A 136 -10.43 -23.92 0.66
CA GLU A 136 -11.66 -23.81 -0.13
C GLU A 136 -11.43 -23.06 -1.46
N GLN A 137 -10.67 -21.97 -1.45
CA GLN A 137 -10.38 -21.22 -2.67
C GLN A 137 -9.34 -21.92 -3.55
N TRP A 138 -8.49 -22.77 -2.97
CA TRP A 138 -7.41 -23.47 -3.66
C TRP A 138 -7.83 -24.81 -4.28
N SER A 139 -8.90 -25.43 -3.77
CA SER A 139 -9.37 -26.77 -4.16
C SER A 139 -10.03 -26.86 -5.54
N GLY A 140 -10.32 -25.73 -6.21
CA GLY A 140 -10.92 -25.72 -7.54
C GLY A 140 -9.99 -26.22 -8.66
N THR A 141 -10.48 -27.13 -9.52
CA THR A 141 -9.79 -27.54 -10.75
C THR A 141 -10.04 -26.50 -11.85
N VAL A 142 -8.99 -26.12 -12.58
CA VAL A 142 -9.09 -25.15 -13.68
C VAL A 142 -8.77 -25.86 -15.00
N GLN A 143 -9.70 -25.84 -15.94
CA GLN A 143 -9.63 -26.53 -17.25
C GLN A 143 -8.68 -25.86 -18.28
N ARG A 144 -7.79 -24.96 -17.83
CA ARG A 144 -6.83 -24.26 -18.69
C ARG A 144 -5.40 -24.72 -18.39
N SER A 145 -4.41 -24.05 -18.97
CA SER A 145 -2.99 -24.33 -18.72
C SER A 145 -2.66 -24.33 -17.22
N LYS A 146 -1.66 -25.14 -16.82
CA LYS A 146 -1.25 -25.30 -15.42
C LYS A 146 -0.87 -23.95 -14.77
N MET A 147 -0.17 -23.09 -15.51
CA MET A 147 0.17 -21.73 -15.07
C MET A 147 -1.07 -20.86 -14.86
N PHE A 148 -2.03 -20.89 -15.79
CA PHE A 148 -3.29 -20.17 -15.62
C PHE A 148 -4.04 -20.64 -14.37
N GLY A 149 -4.03 -21.96 -14.11
CA GLY A 149 -4.61 -22.53 -12.90
C GLY A 149 -4.04 -21.93 -11.61
N VAL A 150 -2.71 -21.81 -11.51
CA VAL A 150 -2.04 -21.21 -10.35
C VAL A 150 -2.41 -19.73 -10.20
N VAL A 151 -2.31 -18.94 -11.28
CA VAL A 151 -2.65 -17.51 -11.27
C VAL A 151 -4.09 -17.27 -10.85
N HIS A 152 -5.02 -18.07 -11.38
CA HIS A 152 -6.43 -17.96 -11.08
C HIS A 152 -6.74 -18.27 -9.61
N LYS A 153 -6.13 -19.32 -9.05
CA LYS A 153 -6.25 -19.64 -7.61
C LYS A 153 -5.69 -18.53 -6.73
N LEU A 154 -4.53 -17.97 -7.07
CA LEU A 154 -3.96 -16.82 -6.36
C LEU A 154 -4.88 -15.59 -6.41
N LYS A 155 -5.57 -15.35 -7.53
CA LYS A 155 -6.57 -14.27 -7.63
C LYS A 155 -7.77 -14.49 -6.71
N LYS A 156 -8.29 -15.72 -6.61
CA LYS A 156 -9.38 -16.05 -5.69
C LYS A 156 -8.97 -15.87 -4.23
N VAL A 157 -7.81 -16.41 -3.86
CA VAL A 157 -7.22 -16.23 -2.52
C VAL A 157 -7.06 -14.75 -2.19
N LYS A 158 -6.55 -13.94 -3.12
CA LYS A 158 -6.42 -12.49 -2.95
C LYS A 158 -7.75 -11.81 -2.60
N LEU A 159 -8.85 -12.19 -3.25
CA LEU A 159 -10.17 -11.60 -2.99
C LEU A 159 -10.67 -11.93 -1.58
N VAL A 160 -10.57 -13.19 -1.18
CA VAL A 160 -10.98 -13.63 0.17
C VAL A 160 -10.13 -12.98 1.25
N LEU A 161 -8.82 -12.85 1.03
CA LEU A 161 -7.92 -12.17 1.97
C LEU A 161 -8.20 -10.66 2.08
N LYS A 162 -8.60 -10.00 0.98
CA LYS A 162 -9.06 -8.61 1.04
C LYS A 162 -10.31 -8.47 1.91
N GLU A 163 -11.25 -9.40 1.77
CA GLU A 163 -12.48 -9.39 2.57
C GLU A 163 -12.21 -9.72 4.05
N LEU A 164 -11.32 -10.67 4.32
CA LEU A 164 -10.85 -10.97 5.67
C LEU A 164 -10.23 -9.72 6.33
N ASN A 165 -9.40 -8.99 5.59
CA ASN A 165 -8.82 -7.75 6.08
C ASN A 165 -9.89 -6.70 6.36
N ARG A 166 -10.89 -6.56 5.49
CA ARG A 166 -11.98 -5.59 5.67
C ARG A 166 -12.83 -5.89 6.92
N LYS A 167 -13.09 -7.16 7.22
CA LYS A 167 -13.97 -7.57 8.33
C LYS A 167 -13.28 -7.57 9.70
N GLY A 168 -11.99 -7.89 9.78
CA GLY A 168 -11.35 -8.16 11.08
C GLY A 168 -9.99 -7.51 11.33
N PHE A 169 -9.38 -6.91 10.30
CA PHE A 169 -8.01 -6.38 10.39
C PHE A 169 -7.86 -5.02 9.68
N SER A 170 -8.95 -4.28 9.51
CA SER A 170 -8.95 -2.98 8.83
C SER A 170 -8.14 -1.95 9.60
N ASP A 171 -8.31 -1.92 10.91
CA ASP A 171 -7.57 -1.08 11.84
C ASP A 171 -7.07 -1.88 13.04
N VAL A 172 -5.91 -2.52 12.86
CA VAL A 172 -5.27 -3.35 13.89
C VAL A 172 -4.77 -2.51 15.06
N GLN A 173 -4.42 -1.24 14.82
CA GLN A 173 -3.95 -0.35 15.88
C GLN A 173 -5.11 0.11 16.77
N ALA A 174 -6.25 0.50 16.18
CA ALA A 174 -7.44 0.83 16.96
C ALA A 174 -7.96 -0.40 17.73
N ALA A 175 -7.92 -1.58 17.13
CA ALA A 175 -8.34 -2.82 17.80
C ALA A 175 -7.43 -3.20 18.99
N ASP A 176 -6.12 -2.97 18.88
CA ASP A 176 -5.16 -3.16 19.98
C ASP A 176 -5.41 -2.16 21.12
N LEU A 177 -5.58 -0.88 20.78
CA LEU A 177 -5.85 0.18 21.76
C LEU A 177 -7.18 -0.04 22.49
N GLN A 178 -8.23 -0.45 21.78
CA GLN A 178 -9.51 -0.76 22.39
C GLN A 178 -9.40 -1.95 23.34
N ALA A 179 -8.74 -3.05 22.91
CA ALA A 179 -8.57 -4.22 23.75
C ALA A 179 -7.72 -3.92 25.00
N TYR A 180 -6.75 -3.01 24.90
CA TYR A 180 -6.00 -2.51 26.06
C TYR A 180 -6.90 -1.77 27.05
N HIS A 181 -7.75 -0.85 26.57
CA HIS A 181 -8.70 -0.15 27.44
C HIS A 181 -9.72 -1.10 28.09
N ASP A 182 -10.23 -2.07 27.32
CA ASP A 182 -11.17 -3.08 27.84
C ASP A 182 -10.51 -3.94 28.92
N MET A 183 -9.25 -4.32 28.74
CA MET A 183 -8.46 -5.05 29.75
C MET A 183 -8.30 -4.22 31.03
N ILE A 184 -7.90 -2.95 30.91
CA ILE A 184 -7.74 -2.05 32.07
C ILE A 184 -9.08 -1.84 32.80
N ALA A 185 -10.18 -1.70 32.05
CA ALA A 185 -11.51 -1.59 32.63
C ALA A 185 -11.91 -2.86 33.40
N ALA A 186 -11.70 -4.05 32.81
CA ALA A 186 -11.99 -5.33 33.46
C ALA A 186 -11.14 -5.54 34.72
N GLN A 187 -9.85 -5.19 34.68
CA GLN A 187 -8.96 -5.22 35.84
C GLN A 187 -9.42 -4.26 36.94
N THR A 188 -9.85 -3.06 36.56
CA THR A 188 -10.37 -2.08 37.52
C THR A 188 -11.65 -2.57 38.19
N SER A 189 -12.57 -3.16 37.43
CA SER A 189 -13.79 -3.76 37.96
C SER A 189 -13.48 -4.93 38.91
N MET A 190 -12.56 -5.81 38.55
CA MET A 190 -12.13 -6.92 39.42
C MET A 190 -11.44 -6.43 40.70
N HIS A 191 -10.65 -5.36 40.64
CA HIS A 191 -10.05 -4.77 41.84
C HIS A 191 -11.10 -4.17 42.79
N LEU A 192 -12.23 -3.69 42.27
CA LEU A 192 -13.33 -3.13 43.07
C LEU A 192 -14.16 -4.21 43.76
N ASP A 193 -14.33 -5.38 43.12
CA ASP A 193 -15.01 -6.54 43.73
C ASP A 193 -14.25 -7.85 43.45
N PRO A 194 -13.21 -8.16 44.26
CA PRO A 194 -12.37 -9.35 44.05
C PRO A 194 -13.06 -10.69 44.32
N ALA A 195 -14.26 -10.70 44.93
CA ALA A 195 -14.99 -11.92 45.26
C ALA A 195 -15.94 -12.36 44.14
N ASP A 196 -16.22 -11.49 43.17
CA ASP A 196 -17.09 -11.80 42.05
C ASP A 196 -16.36 -12.61 40.97
N GLN A 197 -16.76 -13.88 40.86
CA GLN A 197 -16.19 -14.82 39.90
C GLN A 197 -16.48 -14.45 38.44
N SER A 198 -17.57 -13.73 38.16
CA SER A 198 -17.91 -13.28 36.81
C SER A 198 -16.96 -12.17 36.32
N LEU A 199 -16.51 -11.30 37.23
CA LEU A 199 -15.53 -10.26 36.92
C LEU A 199 -14.13 -10.86 36.68
N ALA A 200 -13.77 -11.91 37.42
CA ALA A 200 -12.54 -12.66 37.17
C ALA A 200 -12.55 -13.36 35.80
N ASP A 201 -13.65 -14.01 35.42
CA ASP A 201 -13.79 -14.64 34.10
C ASP A 201 -13.76 -13.59 32.96
N ALA A 202 -14.34 -12.41 33.19
CA ALA A 202 -14.29 -11.29 32.27
C ALA A 202 -12.87 -10.71 32.12
N GLU A 203 -12.11 -10.59 33.22
CA GLU A 203 -10.71 -10.15 33.20
C GLU A 203 -9.83 -11.11 32.41
N ILE A 204 -9.93 -12.42 32.68
CA ILE A 204 -9.19 -13.45 31.94
C ILE A 204 -9.50 -13.38 30.44
N SER A 205 -10.78 -13.22 30.09
CA SER A 205 -11.22 -13.09 28.69
C SER A 205 -10.67 -11.82 28.03
N ALA A 206 -10.67 -10.69 28.74
CA ALA A 206 -10.16 -9.41 28.25
C ALA A 206 -8.63 -9.44 28.07
N VAL A 207 -7.89 -10.03 29.02
CA VAL A 207 -6.43 -10.24 28.93
C VAL A 207 -6.08 -11.12 27.74
N GLN A 208 -6.81 -12.23 27.53
CA GLN A 208 -6.57 -13.11 26.40
C GLN A 208 -6.90 -12.42 25.06
N ASN A 209 -7.97 -11.63 25.00
CA ASN A 209 -8.31 -10.83 23.83
C ASN A 209 -7.22 -9.78 23.53
N TYR A 210 -6.78 -9.01 24.52
CA TYR A 210 -5.69 -8.05 24.38
C TYR A 210 -4.42 -8.72 23.87
N LYS A 211 -3.99 -9.82 24.49
CA LYS A 211 -2.80 -10.58 24.05
C LYS A 211 -2.88 -10.98 22.57
N ASN A 212 -4.04 -11.45 22.11
CA ASN A 212 -4.24 -11.86 20.71
C ASN A 212 -4.19 -10.65 19.75
N LYS A 213 -4.85 -9.54 20.10
CA LYS A 213 -4.84 -8.30 19.29
C LYS A 213 -3.46 -7.65 19.26
N HIS A 214 -2.78 -7.65 20.40
CA HIS A 214 -1.43 -7.12 20.55
C HIS A 214 -0.41 -7.91 19.73
N GLN A 215 -0.49 -9.24 19.75
CA GLN A 215 0.36 -10.07 18.89
C GLN A 215 0.15 -9.75 17.40
N ALA A 216 -1.10 -9.59 16.95
CA ALA A 216 -1.40 -9.23 15.57
C ALA A 216 -0.84 -7.84 15.20
N TYR A 217 -0.93 -6.87 16.11
CA TYR A 217 -0.34 -5.54 15.96
C TYR A 217 1.19 -5.59 15.86
N LEU A 218 1.86 -6.36 16.71
CA LEU A 218 3.30 -6.55 16.66
C LEU A 218 3.75 -7.25 15.37
N GLU A 219 3.04 -8.28 14.91
CA GLU A 219 3.33 -8.94 13.63
C GLU A 219 3.20 -7.98 12.44
N PHE A 220 2.18 -7.12 12.46
CA PHE A 220 2.00 -6.05 11.47
C PHE A 220 3.20 -5.10 11.46
N LEU A 221 3.63 -4.60 12.62
CA LEU A 221 4.78 -3.71 12.76
C LEU A 221 6.09 -4.38 12.32
N LYS A 222 6.34 -5.63 12.78
CA LYS A 222 7.53 -6.42 12.40
C LYS A 222 7.64 -6.57 10.88
N GLN A 223 6.52 -6.87 10.21
CA GLN A 223 6.50 -7.01 8.76
C GLN A 223 6.69 -5.66 8.04
N LYS A 224 6.05 -4.58 8.52
CA LYS A 224 6.16 -3.25 7.93
C LYS A 224 7.58 -2.68 8.06
N ALA A 225 8.25 -2.93 9.19
CA ALA A 225 9.64 -2.56 9.43
C ALA A 225 10.65 -3.44 8.66
N LYS A 226 10.25 -4.64 8.19
CA LYS A 226 11.16 -5.71 7.71
C LYS A 226 12.28 -6.06 8.72
N ALA A 227 12.04 -5.84 10.01
CA ALA A 227 12.98 -6.16 11.06
C ALA A 227 12.78 -7.61 11.51
N SER A 228 13.74 -8.49 11.18
CA SER A 228 13.75 -9.88 11.63
C SER A 228 14.44 -10.09 12.99
N TRP A 229 15.15 -9.08 13.49
CA TRP A 229 16.23 -9.20 14.46
C TRP A 229 15.87 -8.74 15.88
N ILE A 230 14.66 -8.20 16.09
CA ILE A 230 14.20 -7.89 17.45
C ILE A 230 13.86 -9.22 18.11
N ARG A 231 14.88 -9.77 18.80
CA ARG A 231 14.77 -10.77 19.84
C ARG A 231 13.69 -10.29 20.80
N ASP A 232 12.80 -11.18 21.23
CA ASP A 232 11.59 -10.91 22.02
C ASP A 232 11.90 -10.27 23.40
N GLY A 233 12.40 -9.04 23.39
CA GLY A 233 12.91 -8.30 24.53
C GLY A 233 12.83 -6.81 24.22
N ASP A 234 11.92 -6.17 24.94
CA ASP A 234 11.47 -4.78 24.88
C ASP A 234 10.50 -4.45 23.72
N GLU A 235 9.22 -4.24 24.08
CA GLU A 235 8.09 -3.93 23.20
C GLU A 235 8.14 -2.47 22.72
N ASN A 236 9.29 -2.07 22.17
CA ASN A 236 9.52 -0.69 21.78
C ASN A 236 8.89 -0.40 20.41
N THR A 237 7.57 -0.22 20.42
CA THR A 237 6.77 0.19 19.24
C THR A 237 7.30 1.47 18.60
N SER A 238 7.92 2.37 19.36
CA SER A 238 8.59 3.57 18.85
C SER A 238 9.75 3.24 17.90
N LEU A 239 10.59 2.25 18.23
CA LEU A 239 11.66 1.80 17.32
C LEU A 239 11.11 1.21 16.02
N PHE A 240 9.99 0.47 16.07
CA PHE A 240 9.33 0.00 14.85
C PHE A 240 8.86 1.17 13.99
N HIS A 241 8.20 2.16 14.58
CA HIS A 241 7.73 3.35 13.85
C HIS A 241 8.88 4.17 13.27
N GLN A 242 9.98 4.36 14.02
CA GLN A 242 11.19 5.02 13.53
C GLN A 242 11.86 4.24 12.39
N SER A 243 11.96 2.92 12.51
CA SER A 243 12.52 2.05 11.47
C SER A 243 11.65 2.04 10.21
N ILE A 244 10.33 1.99 10.35
CA ILE A 244 9.37 2.14 9.25
C ILE A 244 9.55 3.49 8.56
N LYS A 245 9.67 4.57 9.33
CA LYS A 245 9.90 5.93 8.81
C LYS A 245 11.20 6.02 8.02
N ALA A 246 12.31 5.59 8.59
CA ALA A 246 13.62 5.57 7.92
C ALA A 246 13.59 4.72 6.64
N ARG A 247 12.94 3.56 6.69
CA ARG A 247 12.80 2.65 5.55
C ARG A 247 11.92 3.22 4.45
N ASN A 248 10.81 3.87 4.79
CA ASN A 248 9.94 4.52 3.82
C ASN A 248 10.70 5.64 3.11
N ASN A 249 11.41 6.48 3.86
CA ASN A 249 12.26 7.54 3.29
C ASN A 249 13.33 6.96 2.35
N HIS A 250 14.01 5.88 2.75
CA HIS A 250 15.03 5.23 1.92
C HIS A 250 14.46 4.56 0.66
N ASN A 251 13.27 3.95 0.73
CA ASN A 251 12.65 3.31 -0.45
C ASN A 251 11.86 4.31 -1.32
N GLN A 252 11.79 5.58 -0.92
CA GLN A 252 11.11 6.60 -1.69
C GLN A 252 12.00 6.98 -2.87
N VAL A 253 11.57 6.59 -4.06
CA VAL A 253 12.23 7.00 -5.31
C VAL A 253 11.75 8.42 -5.60
N TYR A 254 12.60 9.42 -5.34
CA TYR A 254 12.30 10.83 -5.61
C TYR A 254 12.51 11.17 -7.08
N SER A 255 13.53 10.58 -7.70
CA SER A 255 13.82 10.73 -9.10
C SER A 255 14.63 9.53 -9.60
N ILE A 256 14.55 9.25 -10.89
CA ILE A 256 15.38 8.26 -11.55
C ILE A 256 16.15 8.90 -12.69
N HIS A 257 17.38 8.43 -12.90
CA HIS A 257 18.20 8.83 -14.04
C HIS A 257 17.91 7.86 -15.19
N GLY A 258 17.30 8.38 -16.25
CA GLY A 258 16.91 7.59 -17.41
C GLY A 258 18.10 7.11 -18.25
N MET A 259 17.84 6.18 -19.17
CA MET A 259 18.83 5.71 -20.15
C MET A 259 19.24 6.80 -21.15
N ASP A 260 18.42 7.83 -21.29
CA ASP A 260 18.64 9.05 -22.07
C ASP A 260 19.44 10.13 -21.32
N GLY A 261 19.87 9.86 -20.07
CA GLY A 261 20.62 10.82 -19.25
C GLY A 261 19.79 11.92 -18.62
N ILE A 262 18.45 11.81 -18.68
CA ILE A 262 17.52 12.81 -18.14
C ILE A 262 16.97 12.33 -16.79
N TRP A 263 16.98 13.22 -15.81
CA TRP A 263 16.33 12.98 -14.52
C TRP A 263 14.82 13.10 -14.66
N ARG A 264 14.09 12.08 -14.19
CA ARG A 264 12.62 12.03 -14.15
C ARG A 264 12.15 11.98 -12.70
N ASP A 265 11.28 12.90 -12.31
CA ASP A 265 10.76 13.11 -10.96
C ASP A 265 9.24 12.86 -10.85
N ASN A 266 8.52 12.94 -11.96
CA ASN A 266 7.09 12.61 -12.05
C ASN A 266 6.84 11.08 -11.97
N PRO A 267 5.91 10.61 -11.12
CA PRO A 267 5.57 9.18 -10.99
C PRO A 267 5.21 8.46 -12.30
N ALA A 268 4.56 9.15 -13.24
CA ALA A 268 4.22 8.58 -14.54
C ALA A 268 5.48 8.32 -15.37
N ASP A 269 6.39 9.30 -15.42
CA ASP A 269 7.63 9.24 -16.17
C ASP A 269 8.62 8.25 -15.55
N ILE A 270 8.66 8.17 -14.21
CA ILE A 270 9.39 7.13 -13.47
C ILE A 270 8.91 5.74 -13.89
N SER A 271 7.59 5.53 -13.90
CA SER A 271 7.00 4.24 -14.28
C SER A 271 7.31 3.87 -15.74
N GLN A 272 7.23 4.84 -16.65
CA GLN A 272 7.54 4.63 -18.06
C GLN A 272 9.02 4.29 -18.28
N ALA A 273 9.95 5.02 -17.65
CA ALA A 273 11.37 4.72 -17.78
C ALA A 273 11.75 3.37 -17.14
N PHE A 274 11.06 2.92 -16.09
CA PHE A 274 11.19 1.54 -15.62
C PHE A 274 10.71 0.53 -16.68
N LEU A 275 9.56 0.77 -17.31
CA LEU A 275 9.05 -0.07 -18.38
C LEU A 275 10.01 -0.11 -19.57
N ASP A 276 10.53 1.03 -20.01
CA ASP A 276 11.47 1.13 -21.13
C ASP A 276 12.78 0.41 -20.83
N TYR A 277 13.30 0.55 -19.60
CA TYR A 277 14.47 -0.17 -19.15
C TYR A 277 14.26 -1.69 -19.18
N TYR A 278 13.18 -2.19 -18.56
CA TYR A 278 12.93 -3.63 -18.52
C TYR A 278 12.49 -4.21 -19.87
N THR A 279 11.83 -3.43 -20.72
CA THR A 279 11.49 -3.82 -22.09
C THR A 279 12.76 -3.95 -22.92
N THR A 280 13.69 -3.00 -22.80
CA THR A 280 15.01 -3.08 -23.44
C THR A 280 15.82 -4.28 -22.91
N LEU A 281 15.82 -4.50 -21.59
CA LEU A 281 16.57 -5.57 -20.94
C LEU A 281 16.04 -6.98 -21.25
N LEU A 282 14.72 -7.15 -21.23
CA LEU A 282 14.05 -8.44 -21.47
C LEU A 282 13.81 -8.69 -22.97
N GLY A 283 13.98 -7.66 -23.79
CA GLY A 283 14.00 -7.73 -25.25
C GLY A 283 12.69 -7.32 -25.91
N ASN A 284 12.82 -6.79 -27.12
CA ASN A 284 11.71 -6.45 -28.01
C ASN A 284 11.30 -7.67 -28.84
N THR A 285 10.04 -7.75 -29.25
CA THR A 285 9.58 -8.70 -30.27
C THR A 285 10.15 -8.30 -31.63
N HIS A 286 11.37 -8.74 -31.93
CA HIS A 286 11.95 -8.56 -33.26
C HIS A 286 11.16 -9.41 -34.27
N THR A 287 10.54 -8.74 -35.25
CA THR A 287 9.87 -9.37 -36.41
C THR A 287 10.84 -10.11 -37.33
N ASN A 288 12.13 -9.77 -37.24
CA ASN A 288 13.19 -10.32 -38.08
C ASN A 288 14.25 -10.99 -37.18
N ARG A 289 13.92 -12.15 -36.60
CA ARG A 289 14.93 -13.01 -35.99
C ARG A 289 15.90 -13.42 -37.09
N ARG A 290 17.11 -12.87 -37.08
CA ARG A 290 18.20 -13.39 -37.92
C ARG A 290 18.39 -14.86 -37.56
N TYR A 291 18.41 -15.72 -38.58
CA TYR A 291 18.71 -17.13 -38.40
C TYR A 291 20.06 -17.26 -37.68
N VAL A 292 20.08 -18.06 -36.63
CA VAL A 292 21.31 -18.42 -35.93
C VAL A 292 22.25 -19.03 -36.98
N LEU A 293 23.40 -18.40 -37.21
CA LEU A 293 24.44 -18.95 -38.08
C LEU A 293 24.97 -20.22 -37.41
N SER A 294 24.45 -21.37 -37.85
CA SER A 294 24.74 -22.69 -37.28
C SER A 294 26.24 -22.96 -37.17
N HIS A 295 27.03 -22.52 -38.15
CA HIS A 295 28.49 -22.68 -38.16
C HIS A 295 29.19 -21.94 -37.01
N ILE A 296 28.69 -20.78 -36.57
CA ILE A 296 29.27 -20.02 -35.44
C ILE A 296 28.92 -20.70 -34.12
N VAL A 297 27.69 -21.20 -33.98
CA VAL A 297 27.26 -21.93 -32.76
C VAL A 297 27.99 -23.26 -32.62
N GLN A 298 28.29 -23.94 -33.75
CA GLN A 298 29.08 -25.17 -33.77
C GLN A 298 30.56 -24.95 -33.43
N ALA A 299 31.11 -23.76 -33.71
CA ALA A 299 32.48 -23.38 -33.37
C ALA A 299 32.64 -22.90 -31.91
N GLY A 300 31.54 -22.63 -31.21
CA GLY A 300 31.56 -22.27 -29.80
C GLY A 300 31.87 -23.46 -28.89
N PRO A 301 32.36 -23.22 -27.66
CA PRO A 301 32.56 -24.28 -26.69
C PRO A 301 31.24 -25.02 -26.41
N LEU A 302 31.17 -26.28 -26.81
CA LEU A 302 30.03 -27.14 -26.58
C LEU A 302 29.99 -27.59 -25.11
N ILE A 303 28.79 -27.66 -24.57
CA ILE A 303 28.55 -28.21 -23.24
C ILE A 303 28.97 -29.69 -23.27
N THR A 304 29.81 -30.11 -22.31
CA THR A 304 30.20 -31.52 -22.16
C THR A 304 28.98 -32.42 -21.99
N ASP A 305 29.05 -33.67 -22.44
CA ASP A 305 27.91 -34.60 -22.39
C ASP A 305 27.37 -34.74 -20.94
N ALA A 306 28.26 -34.79 -19.95
CA ALA A 306 27.88 -34.79 -18.53
C ALA A 306 27.06 -33.55 -18.10
N ARG A 307 27.36 -32.36 -18.63
CA ARG A 307 26.59 -31.14 -18.33
C ARG A 307 25.28 -31.08 -19.13
N ARG A 308 25.24 -31.66 -20.33
CA ARG A 308 24.00 -31.81 -21.12
C ARG A 308 23.00 -32.70 -20.39
N ASP A 309 23.48 -33.80 -19.81
CA ASP A 309 22.65 -34.73 -19.05
C ASP A 309 22.09 -34.06 -17.79
N ILE A 310 22.86 -33.21 -17.12
CA ILE A 310 22.38 -32.41 -15.97
C ILE A 310 21.31 -31.40 -16.39
N LEU A 311 21.49 -30.68 -17.51
CA LEU A 311 20.54 -29.65 -17.96
C LEU A 311 19.22 -30.22 -18.50
N ASN A 312 19.27 -31.43 -19.07
CA ASN A 312 18.09 -32.13 -19.58
C ASN A 312 17.46 -33.08 -18.55
N ALA A 313 18.03 -33.18 -17.35
CA ALA A 313 17.47 -34.00 -16.29
C ALA A 313 16.05 -33.52 -15.93
N PRO A 314 15.10 -34.43 -15.72
CA PRO A 314 13.77 -34.06 -15.26
C PRO A 314 13.87 -33.45 -13.85
N TYR A 315 13.21 -32.32 -13.65
CA TYR A 315 13.11 -31.72 -12.32
C TYR A 315 12.30 -32.62 -11.40
N THR A 316 12.79 -32.81 -10.19
CA THR A 316 12.11 -33.59 -9.17
C THR A 316 11.18 -32.72 -8.33
N ALA A 317 10.15 -33.31 -7.73
CA ALA A 317 9.27 -32.60 -6.81
C ALA A 317 10.04 -32.04 -5.59
N ASP A 318 11.11 -32.71 -5.18
CA ASP A 318 11.96 -32.28 -4.06
C ASP A 318 12.79 -31.03 -4.41
N GLU A 319 13.35 -30.96 -5.62
CA GLU A 319 14.05 -29.76 -6.09
C GLU A 319 13.12 -28.54 -6.17
N VAL A 320 11.91 -28.73 -6.69
CA VAL A 320 10.88 -27.68 -6.74
C VAL A 320 10.52 -27.23 -5.31
N LYS A 321 10.35 -28.19 -4.40
CA LYS A 321 10.03 -27.94 -2.99
C LYS A 321 11.16 -27.16 -2.30
N LYS A 322 12.41 -27.59 -2.47
CA LYS A 322 13.61 -26.97 -1.91
C LYS A 322 13.80 -25.55 -2.44
N ALA A 323 13.64 -25.35 -3.76
CA ALA A 323 13.71 -24.03 -4.37
C ALA A 323 12.63 -23.09 -3.81
N LEU A 324 11.38 -23.57 -3.73
CA LEU A 324 10.26 -22.79 -3.21
C LEU A 324 10.44 -22.38 -1.74
N PHE A 325 10.92 -23.29 -0.88
CA PHE A 325 11.13 -23.03 0.54
C PHE A 325 12.44 -22.31 0.85
N SER A 326 13.36 -22.21 -0.12
CA SER A 326 14.55 -21.36 0.02
C SER A 326 14.21 -19.86 0.04
N ILE A 327 13.03 -19.48 -0.45
CA ILE A 327 12.53 -18.10 -0.43
C ILE A 327 12.11 -17.74 1.01
N PRO A 328 12.71 -16.71 1.64
CA PRO A 328 12.36 -16.34 3.01
C PRO A 328 10.88 -15.97 3.14
N GLY A 329 10.13 -16.65 4.01
CA GLY A 329 8.67 -16.48 4.14
C GLY A 329 8.17 -15.09 4.55
N ARG A 330 9.06 -14.18 4.96
CA ARG A 330 8.78 -12.76 5.24
C ARG A 330 9.05 -11.83 4.04
N LYS A 331 9.58 -12.37 2.94
CA LYS A 331 9.87 -11.64 1.70
C LYS A 331 8.91 -12.10 0.62
N ALA A 332 7.77 -11.42 0.52
CA ALA A 332 6.97 -11.49 -0.70
C ALA A 332 7.71 -10.69 -1.80
N PRO A 333 8.00 -11.28 -2.97
CA PRO A 333 8.47 -10.51 -4.10
C PRO A 333 7.31 -9.57 -4.53
N GLY A 334 7.65 -8.34 -4.95
CA GLY A 334 6.78 -7.16 -4.93
C GLY A 334 5.47 -7.19 -5.75
N PRO A 335 4.70 -6.08 -5.75
CA PRO A 335 3.26 -6.08 -6.05
C PRO A 335 2.82 -6.17 -7.54
N HIS A 336 3.73 -6.40 -8.50
CA HIS A 336 3.45 -6.14 -9.92
C HIS A 336 3.71 -7.33 -10.86
N TYR A 337 2.92 -8.41 -10.74
CA TYR A 337 2.86 -9.44 -11.81
C TYR A 337 1.47 -9.65 -12.42
N TYR A 338 0.46 -8.89 -12.01
CA TYR A 338 -0.91 -9.13 -12.51
C TYR A 338 -1.68 -7.85 -12.78
N LYS A 339 -1.15 -7.01 -13.67
CA LYS A 339 -1.98 -6.17 -14.55
C LYS A 339 -1.55 -6.47 -15.99
N ASN A 340 -2.56 -6.66 -16.85
CA ASN A 340 -2.51 -7.02 -18.29
C ASN A 340 -2.43 -8.51 -18.63
N GLY A 341 -3.61 -9.14 -18.58
CA GLY A 341 -3.93 -10.36 -19.32
C GLY A 341 -5.21 -10.20 -20.15
N GLN A 342 -5.46 -8.98 -20.64
CA GLN A 342 -6.43 -8.69 -21.68
C GLN A 342 -5.72 -7.90 -22.77
N ARG A 343 -4.96 -8.61 -23.61
CA ARG A 343 -4.79 -8.34 -25.03
C ARG A 343 -4.64 -9.70 -25.71
N ASP A 344 -5.55 -9.92 -26.64
CA ASP A 344 -5.49 -10.85 -27.77
C ASP A 344 -5.63 -12.36 -27.47
N LEU A 345 -6.89 -12.80 -27.46
CA LEU A 345 -7.35 -13.68 -28.55
C LEU A 345 -8.24 -12.85 -29.46
#